data_AF-A0A519T2V2-F1
#
_entry.id   AF-A0A519T2V2-F1
#
_cell.length_a   1.000
_cell.length_b   1.000
_cell.length_c   1.000
_cell.angle_alpha   90.00
_cell.angle_beta   90.00
_cell.angle_gamma   90.00
#
_symmetry.space_group_name_H-M   'P 1'
#
loop_
_entity.id
_entity.type
_entity.pdbx_description
1 polymer ?
#
loop_
_entity_poly.entity_id
_entity_poly.type
_entity_poly.pdbx_seq_one_letter_code
_entity_poly.pdbx_strand_id
1 'polypeptide(L)'
;MAEQLPPGFGALATSRAYFTQESMLAVETRKRKLFIGLPKETSLQENRLGLTPEAVLHLVNEGHEVMLESGAGEPSKYSDHDYSEAGATIAYSTDEVYKADIILKVAPPTMDEIELMRPGQTLISALQMGTMTPEFINALA
;
A
#
# COMPACT_ATOMS: atom_id res chain seq x y z
N MET A 1 19.15 -15.03 50.78
CA MET A 1 18.03 -14.74 51.70
C MET A 1 16.81 -14.50 50.84
N ALA A 2 15.83 -15.40 50.91
CA ALA A 2 14.61 -15.31 50.11
C ALA A 2 13.70 -14.22 50.70
N GLU A 3 13.37 -13.23 49.90
CA GLU A 3 12.41 -12.17 50.24
C GLU A 3 11.01 -12.80 50.20
N GLN A 4 10.48 -13.12 51.39
CA GLN A 4 9.17 -13.74 51.54
C GLN A 4 8.08 -12.72 51.19
N LEU A 5 7.36 -12.96 50.10
CA LEU A 5 6.19 -12.18 49.70
C LEU A 5 5.13 -12.18 50.82
N PRO A 6 4.46 -11.03 51.09
CA PRO A 6 3.51 -10.89 52.18
C PRO A 6 2.33 -11.88 52.06
N PRO A 7 1.74 -12.32 53.20
CA PRO A 7 0.83 -13.47 53.33
C PRO A 7 -0.61 -13.25 52.79
N GLY A 8 -0.72 -12.58 51.64
CA GLY A 8 -1.97 -12.40 50.88
C GLY A 8 -1.76 -12.34 49.36
N PHE A 9 -0.58 -11.92 48.90
CA PHE A 9 -0.29 -11.83 47.47
C PHE A 9 0.06 -13.18 46.82
N GLY A 10 0.57 -14.15 47.60
CA GLY A 10 0.80 -15.52 47.11
C GLY A 10 -0.49 -16.26 46.74
N ALA A 11 -1.59 -15.98 47.45
CA ALA A 11 -2.92 -16.53 47.15
C ALA A 11 -3.51 -15.92 45.86
N LEU A 12 -3.27 -14.64 45.59
CA LEU A 12 -3.66 -13.96 44.34
C LEU A 12 -2.82 -14.40 43.13
N ALA A 13 -1.54 -14.72 43.33
CA ALA A 13 -0.71 -15.32 42.30
C ALA A 13 -1.17 -16.76 41.95
N THR A 14 -1.65 -17.50 42.95
CA THR A 14 -2.23 -18.83 42.78
C THR A 14 -3.64 -18.78 42.19
N SER A 15 -4.44 -17.74 42.47
CA SER A 15 -5.77 -17.58 41.87
C SER A 15 -5.72 -17.30 40.35
N ARG A 16 -4.57 -16.82 39.84
CA ARG A 16 -4.28 -16.75 38.40
C ARG A 16 -4.20 -18.11 37.70
N ALA A 17 -4.03 -19.21 38.44
CA ALA A 17 -3.98 -20.56 37.89
C ALA A 17 -5.35 -21.06 37.38
N TYR A 18 -6.45 -20.43 37.79
CA TYR A 18 -7.81 -20.77 37.36
C TYR A 18 -8.43 -19.77 36.38
N PHE A 19 -7.65 -18.83 35.85
CA PHE A 19 -8.14 -17.97 34.76
C PHE A 19 -8.08 -18.74 33.44
N THR A 20 -9.21 -18.82 32.75
CA THR A 20 -9.28 -19.32 31.37
C THR A 20 -8.40 -18.44 30.48
N GLN A 21 -7.37 -19.03 29.89
CA GLN A 21 -6.60 -18.37 28.85
C GLN A 21 -7.40 -18.36 27.54
N GLU A 22 -7.31 -17.26 26.80
CA GLU A 22 -7.88 -17.19 25.46
C GLU A 22 -7.12 -18.17 24.55
N SER A 23 -7.85 -19.08 23.91
CA SER A 23 -7.28 -19.98 22.92
C SER A 23 -6.97 -19.18 21.66
N MET A 24 -5.69 -19.10 21.28
CA MET A 24 -5.30 -18.53 19.99
C MET A 24 -5.80 -19.46 18.88
N LEU A 25 -6.77 -19.00 18.09
CA LEU A 25 -7.19 -19.70 16.88
C LEU A 25 -6.10 -19.52 15.81
N ALA A 26 -5.64 -20.61 15.21
CA ALA A 26 -4.73 -20.53 14.09
C ALA A 26 -5.41 -19.79 12.92
N VAL A 27 -4.92 -18.59 12.60
CA VAL A 27 -5.35 -17.86 11.41
C VAL A 27 -4.46 -18.28 10.26
N GLU A 28 -5.06 -18.79 9.18
CA GLU A 28 -4.32 -19.02 7.95
C GLU A 28 -3.77 -17.70 7.42
N THR A 29 -2.45 -17.56 7.40
CA THR A 29 -1.78 -16.42 6.79
C THR A 29 -1.84 -16.60 5.27
N ARG A 30 -2.89 -16.10 4.63
CA ARG A 30 -2.95 -16.10 3.17
C ARG A 30 -1.97 -15.06 2.63
N LYS A 31 -0.85 -15.53 2.07
CA LYS A 31 -0.02 -14.71 1.17
C LYS A 31 -0.87 -14.32 -0.03
N ARG A 32 -1.35 -13.08 -0.05
CA ARG A 32 -2.07 -12.52 -1.19
C ARG A 32 -1.08 -11.84 -2.12
N LYS A 33 -1.03 -12.29 -3.37
CA LYS A 33 -0.39 -11.54 -4.44
C LYS A 33 -1.20 -10.27 -4.67
N LEU A 34 -0.53 -9.11 -4.67
CA LEU A 34 -1.15 -7.82 -4.92
C LEU A 34 -0.71 -7.37 -6.30
N PHE A 35 -1.60 -6.72 -7.04
CA PHE A 35 -1.28 -6.08 -8.31
C PHE A 35 -1.33 -4.56 -8.14
N ILE A 36 -0.18 -3.91 -8.27
CA ILE A 36 0.05 -2.51 -7.94
C ILE A 36 0.44 -1.73 -9.21
N GLY A 37 -0.26 -0.64 -9.48
CA GLY A 37 -0.04 0.25 -10.61
C GLY A 37 0.58 1.57 -10.17
N LEU A 38 1.61 2.00 -10.90
CA LEU A 38 2.34 3.25 -10.74
C LEU A 38 2.17 4.09 -12.01
N PRO A 39 1.08 4.88 -12.11
CA PRO A 39 0.85 5.74 -13.26
C PRO A 39 1.80 6.95 -13.22
N LYS A 40 2.00 7.58 -14.38
CA LYS A 40 2.77 8.80 -14.51
C LYS A 40 2.05 9.96 -13.80
N GLU A 41 2.82 10.80 -13.11
CA GLU A 41 2.26 12.00 -12.51
C GLU A 41 2.04 13.09 -13.56
N THR A 42 0.83 13.64 -13.57
CA THR A 42 0.39 14.70 -14.50
C THR A 42 0.28 16.06 -13.81
N SER A 43 0.37 16.10 -12.47
CA SER A 43 0.27 17.33 -11.70
C SER A 43 1.44 18.27 -11.99
N LEU A 44 1.13 19.56 -12.08
CA LEU A 44 2.12 20.62 -12.26
C LEU A 44 3.17 20.59 -11.14
N GLN A 45 4.44 20.50 -11.54
CA GLN A 45 5.62 20.49 -10.66
C GLN A 45 5.75 19.26 -9.73
N GLU A 46 4.97 18.19 -9.94
CA GLU A 46 5.21 16.94 -9.24
C GLU A 46 6.27 16.12 -9.97
N ASN A 47 7.40 15.90 -9.28
CA ASN A 47 8.52 15.12 -9.83
C ASN A 47 8.70 13.78 -9.11
N ARG A 48 7.95 13.54 -8.03
CA ARG A 48 8.05 12.31 -7.23
C ARG A 48 7.20 11.21 -7.86
N LEU A 49 7.63 9.97 -7.65
CA LEU A 49 6.83 8.78 -7.91
C LEU A 49 6.53 8.07 -6.58
N GLY A 50 5.41 7.37 -6.50
CA GLY A 50 4.94 6.70 -5.28
C GLY A 50 5.89 5.64 -4.73
N LEU A 51 6.70 4.99 -5.59
CA LEU A 51 7.72 4.01 -5.20
C LEU A 51 9.04 4.29 -5.89
N THR A 52 10.14 4.03 -5.18
CA THR A 52 11.48 3.96 -5.77
C THR A 52 11.73 2.56 -6.33
N PRO A 53 12.71 2.37 -7.24
CA PRO A 53 13.07 1.04 -7.74
C PRO A 53 13.41 0.05 -6.61
N GLU A 54 14.07 0.51 -5.55
CA GLU A 54 14.36 -0.32 -4.37
C GLU A 54 13.09 -0.82 -3.67
N ALA A 55 12.08 0.05 -3.49
CA ALA A 55 10.81 -0.33 -2.90
C ALA A 55 10.04 -1.31 -3.79
N VAL A 56 10.11 -1.14 -5.12
CA VAL A 56 9.54 -2.08 -6.08
C VAL A 56 10.20 -3.45 -5.96
N LEU A 57 11.53 -3.51 -5.89
CA LEU A 57 12.28 -4.76 -5.71
C LEU A 57 11.81 -5.50 -4.46
N HIS A 58 11.59 -4.80 -3.34
CA HIS A 58 11.07 -5.41 -2.13
C HIS A 58 9.66 -6.01 -2.31
N LEU A 59 8.75 -5.28 -2.97
CA LEU A 59 7.40 -5.77 -3.22
C LEU A 59 7.38 -6.98 -4.16
N VAL A 60 8.19 -6.95 -5.21
CA VAL A 60 8.33 -8.06 -6.16
C VAL A 60 8.94 -9.28 -5.48
N ASN A 61 9.94 -9.11 -4.63
CA ASN A 61 10.55 -10.19 -3.85
C ASN A 61 9.57 -10.86 -2.86
N GLU A 62 8.61 -10.10 -2.32
CA GLU A 62 7.51 -10.65 -1.50
C GLU A 62 6.41 -11.34 -2.35
N GLY A 63 6.52 -11.30 -3.68
CA GLY A 63 5.63 -11.97 -4.62
C GLY A 63 4.48 -11.10 -5.14
N HIS A 64 4.55 -9.78 -4.94
CA HIS A 64 3.59 -8.84 -5.53
C HIS A 64 3.98 -8.49 -6.98
N GLU A 65 3.01 -8.02 -7.74
CA GLU A 65 3.19 -7.58 -9.11
C GLU A 65 3.10 -6.05 -9.16
N VAL A 66 4.12 -5.43 -9.73
CA VAL A 66 4.20 -3.97 -9.86
C VAL A 66 4.28 -3.63 -11.34
N MET A 67 3.42 -2.72 -11.78
CA MET A 67 3.37 -2.21 -13.13
C MET A 67 3.56 -0.70 -13.13
N LEU A 68 4.46 -0.23 -13.99
CA LEU A 68 4.85 1.17 -14.12
C LEU A 68 4.47 1.69 -15.50
N GLU A 69 3.93 2.90 -15.56
CA GLU A 69 3.78 3.62 -16.83
C GLU A 69 5.15 4.09 -17.35
N SER A 70 5.43 3.86 -18.64
CA SER A 70 6.67 4.27 -19.27
C SER A 70 6.92 5.77 -19.09
N GLY A 71 8.13 6.11 -18.64
CA GLY A 71 8.56 7.48 -18.37
C GLY A 71 7.99 8.09 -17.09
N ALA A 72 7.28 7.33 -16.24
CA ALA A 72 6.78 7.83 -14.95
C ALA A 72 7.91 8.15 -13.96
N GLY A 73 9.03 7.43 -14.05
CA GLY A 73 10.19 7.60 -13.17
C GLY A 73 11.13 8.76 -13.55
N GLU A 74 11.07 9.25 -14.79
CA GLU A 74 12.05 10.21 -15.32
C GLU A 74 12.17 11.50 -14.49
N PRO A 75 11.06 12.13 -14.04
CA PRO A 75 11.14 13.34 -13.20
C PRO A 75 11.84 13.09 -11.86
N SER A 76 11.76 11.85 -11.34
CA SER A 76 12.44 11.39 -10.14
C SER A 76 13.89 10.94 -10.40
N LYS A 77 14.40 11.08 -11.63
CA LYS A 77 15.74 10.64 -12.08
C LYS A 77 15.92 9.12 -12.05
N TYR A 78 14.83 8.37 -12.23
CA TYR A 78 14.87 6.93 -12.44
C TYR A 78 14.40 6.61 -13.86
N SER A 79 15.14 5.78 -14.56
CA SER A 79 14.76 5.32 -15.90
C SER A 79 13.79 4.14 -15.82
N ASP A 80 13.04 3.89 -16.90
CA ASP A 80 12.21 2.69 -17.02
C ASP A 80 13.04 1.40 -16.86
N HIS A 81 14.31 1.44 -17.29
CA HIS A 81 15.25 0.34 -17.11
C HIS A 81 15.50 0.04 -15.62
N ASP A 82 15.64 1.06 -14.78
CA ASP A 82 15.87 0.86 -13.34
C ASP A 82 14.69 0.14 -12.67
N TYR A 83 13.46 0.45 -13.08
CA TYR A 83 12.26 -0.25 -12.59
C TYR A 83 12.12 -1.64 -13.18
N SER A 84 12.44 -1.83 -14.46
CA SER A 84 12.43 -3.15 -15.10
C SER A 84 13.41 -4.10 -14.43
N GLU A 85 14.63 -3.63 -14.11
CA GLU A 85 15.63 -4.41 -13.38
C GLU A 85 15.20 -4.74 -11.95
N ALA A 86 14.40 -3.86 -11.32
CA ALA A 86 13.76 -4.13 -10.03
C ALA A 86 12.59 -5.14 -10.12
N GLY A 87 12.23 -5.59 -11.32
CA GLY A 87 11.16 -6.56 -11.57
C GLY A 87 9.78 -5.95 -11.83
N ALA A 88 9.69 -4.63 -12.06
CA ALA A 88 8.46 -4.01 -12.52
C ALA A 88 8.16 -4.39 -13.98
N THR A 89 6.88 -4.48 -14.32
CA THR A 89 6.45 -4.54 -15.72
C THR A 89 6.23 -3.12 -16.23
N ILE A 90 6.83 -2.77 -17.37
CA ILE A 90 6.65 -1.45 -17.99
C ILE A 90 5.44 -1.51 -18.93
N ALA A 91 4.44 -0.68 -18.65
CA ALA A 91 3.26 -0.47 -19.48
C ALA A 91 3.45 0.75 -20.37
N TYR A 92 3.02 0.65 -21.63
CA TYR A 92 3.12 1.75 -22.61
C TYR A 92 1.83 2.56 -22.72
N SER A 93 0.79 2.15 -21.99
CA SER A 93 -0.48 2.85 -21.92
C SER A 93 -0.91 3.07 -20.48
N THR A 94 -1.46 4.25 -20.20
CA THR A 94 -2.02 4.58 -18.89
C THR A 94 -3.16 3.61 -18.52
N ASP A 95 -4.01 3.25 -19.48
CA ASP A 95 -5.11 2.27 -19.29
C ASP A 95 -4.64 0.93 -18.72
N GLU A 96 -3.47 0.42 -19.15
CA GLU A 96 -2.93 -0.83 -18.61
C GLU A 96 -2.56 -0.73 -17.14
N VAL A 97 -1.98 0.40 -16.71
CA VAL A 97 -1.61 0.62 -15.31
C VAL A 97 -2.83 0.74 -14.42
N TYR A 98 -3.88 1.41 -14.92
CA TYR A 98 -5.17 1.52 -14.24
C TYR A 98 -5.94 0.19 -14.21
N LYS A 99 -5.43 -0.89 -14.80
CA LYS A 99 -5.93 -2.25 -14.55
C LYS A 99 -5.39 -2.88 -13.26
N ALA A 100 -4.49 -2.24 -12.52
CA ALA A 100 -4.01 -2.75 -11.23
C ALA A 100 -5.11 -2.76 -10.14
N ASP A 101 -5.00 -3.62 -9.13
CA ASP A 101 -5.95 -3.62 -8.01
C ASP A 101 -5.71 -2.45 -7.05
N ILE A 102 -4.45 -2.01 -6.97
CA ILE A 102 -4.01 -0.88 -6.18
C ILE A 102 -3.39 0.15 -7.12
N ILE A 103 -3.87 1.38 -7.10
CA ILE A 103 -3.27 2.51 -7.81
C ILE A 103 -2.58 3.39 -6.77
N LEU A 104 -1.27 3.61 -6.97
CA LEU A 104 -0.46 4.41 -6.06
C LEU A 104 -0.01 5.68 -6.79
N LYS A 105 -0.51 6.82 -6.31
CA LYS A 105 -0.17 8.15 -6.79
C LYS A 105 0.30 9.04 -5.64
N VAL A 106 1.05 10.07 -5.98
CA VAL A 106 1.43 11.13 -5.05
C VAL A 106 0.36 12.22 -5.06
N ALA A 107 0.04 12.76 -6.23
CA ALA A 107 -1.00 13.76 -6.40
C ALA A 107 -2.40 13.11 -6.49
N PRO A 108 -3.47 13.86 -6.17
CA PRO A 108 -4.83 13.39 -6.44
C PRO A 108 -4.99 13.02 -7.92
N PRO A 109 -5.74 11.96 -8.26
CA PRO A 109 -6.02 11.63 -9.65
C PRO A 109 -6.83 12.75 -10.30
N THR A 110 -6.69 12.93 -11.61
CA THR A 110 -7.55 13.82 -12.40
C THR A 110 -8.90 13.18 -12.68
N MET A 111 -9.88 13.95 -13.17
CA MET A 111 -11.18 13.37 -13.57
C MET A 111 -11.03 12.32 -14.68
N ASP A 112 -10.15 12.57 -15.66
CA ASP A 112 -9.88 11.62 -16.75
C ASP A 112 -9.26 10.31 -16.22
N GLU A 113 -8.41 10.40 -15.19
CA GLU A 113 -7.83 9.23 -14.54
C GLU A 113 -8.86 8.46 -13.72
N ILE A 114 -9.80 9.14 -13.07
CA ILE A 114 -10.91 8.52 -12.34
C ILE A 114 -11.80 7.71 -13.29
N GLU A 115 -12.01 8.18 -14.53
CA GLU A 115 -12.77 7.42 -15.54
C GLU A 115 -12.12 6.09 -15.94
N LEU A 116 -10.79 5.98 -15.80
CA LEU A 116 -10.05 4.73 -16.05
C LEU A 116 -10.11 3.76 -14.86
N MET A 117 -10.49 4.25 -13.67
CA MET A 117 -10.59 3.43 -12.47
C MET A 117 -11.84 2.53 -12.51
N ARG A 118 -11.75 1.38 -11.84
CA ARG A 118 -12.87 0.43 -11.70
C ARG A 118 -13.33 0.32 -10.24
N PRO A 119 -14.61 -0.03 -10.02
CA PRO A 119 -15.11 -0.31 -8.69
C PRO A 119 -14.30 -1.40 -7.97
N GLY A 120 -14.02 -1.17 -6.69
CA GLY A 120 -13.29 -2.11 -5.83
C GLY A 120 -11.76 -2.00 -5.89
N GLN A 121 -11.21 -1.08 -6.67
CA GLN A 121 -9.79 -0.71 -6.59
C GLN A 121 -9.46 0.04 -5.30
N THR A 122 -8.20 -0.08 -4.88
CA THR A 122 -7.66 0.73 -3.79
C THR A 122 -6.82 1.86 -4.37
N LEU A 123 -7.21 3.11 -4.12
CA LEU A 123 -6.39 4.27 -4.43
C LEU A 123 -5.61 4.71 -3.19
N ILE A 124 -4.30 4.86 -3.33
CA ILE A 124 -3.43 5.45 -2.32
C ILE A 124 -2.87 6.73 -2.91
N SER A 125 -3.30 7.88 -2.38
CA SER A 125 -2.86 9.21 -2.83
C SER A 125 -3.09 10.28 -1.76
N ALA A 126 -2.34 11.39 -1.84
CA ALA A 126 -2.53 12.55 -0.99
C ALA A 126 -3.71 13.42 -1.49
N LEU A 127 -4.95 12.95 -1.27
CA LEU A 127 -6.17 13.60 -1.78
C LEU A 127 -6.43 15.02 -1.25
N GLN A 128 -5.91 15.37 -0.07
CA GLN A 128 -6.17 16.67 0.57
C GLN A 128 -7.66 17.05 0.59
N MET A 129 -8.48 16.21 1.24
CA MET A 129 -9.97 16.27 1.22
C MET A 129 -10.58 17.66 1.37
N GLY A 130 -9.97 18.57 2.15
CA GLY A 130 -10.47 19.94 2.35
C GLY A 130 -10.40 20.85 1.12
N THR A 131 -9.68 20.45 0.07
CA THR A 131 -9.54 21.21 -1.19
C THR A 131 -10.33 20.61 -2.35
N MET A 132 -10.98 19.46 -2.12
CA MET A 132 -11.69 18.71 -3.15
C MET A 132 -13.15 19.17 -3.24
N THR A 133 -13.70 19.13 -4.45
CA THR A 133 -15.11 19.44 -4.67
C THR A 133 -16.00 18.22 -4.37
N PRO A 134 -17.29 18.42 -4.01
CA PRO A 134 -18.22 17.31 -3.83
C PRO A 134 -18.35 16.43 -5.07
N GLU A 135 -18.29 17.01 -6.27
CA GLU A 135 -18.36 16.30 -7.54
C GLU A 135 -17.19 15.33 -7.70
N PHE A 136 -15.98 15.76 -7.34
CA PHE A 136 -14.78 14.92 -7.38
C PHE A 136 -14.88 13.74 -6.41
N ILE A 137 -15.34 13.97 -5.19
CA ILE A 137 -15.50 12.91 -4.18
C ILE A 137 -16.53 11.89 -4.64
N ASN A 138 -17.64 12.33 -5.24
CA ASN A 138 -18.66 11.45 -5.78
C ASN A 138 -18.17 10.63 -6.98
N ALA A 139 -17.24 11.17 -7.78
CA ALA A 139 -16.65 10.44 -8.90
C ALA A 139 -15.70 9.31 -8.43
N LEU A 140 -15.09 9.46 -7.26
CA LEU A 140 -14.22 8.44 -6.64
C LEU A 140 -14.99 7.31 -5.93
N ALA A 141 -16.29 7.50 -5.65
CA ALA A 141 -17.12 6.59 -4.87
C ALA A 141 -17.73 5.46 -5.71
#